data_AF-A0A4V2RCD2-F1
#
_entry.id   AF-A0A4V2RCD2-F1
#
_cell.length_a   1.000
_cell.length_b   1.000
_cell.length_c   1.000
_cell.angle_alpha   90.00
_cell.angle_beta   90.00
_cell.angle_gamma   90.00
#
_symmetry.space_group_name_H-M   'P 1'
#
loop_
_entity.id
_entity.type
_entity.pdbx_description
1 polymer ?
#
loop_
_entity_poly.entity_id
_entity_poly.type
_entity_poly.pdbx_seq_one_letter_code
_entity_poly.pdbx_strand_id
1 'polypeptide(L)'
;MLYKSLEFKNVVGQKVKVIEIPVLSTNNRYYFMVQSRLQFLINALYNEPQTKESYSFRDYLKRKIKWGDYQDVFYTEEFKNNAEL
;
A
#
# COMPACT_ATOMS: atom_id res chain seq x y z
N MET A 1 2.36 7.20 11.41
CA MET A 1 1.73 6.09 10.64
C MET A 1 2.68 4.92 10.59
N LEU A 2 2.18 3.68 10.76
CA LEU A 2 2.99 2.46 10.64
C LEU A 2 2.90 1.86 9.23
N TYR A 3 4.04 1.40 8.72
CA TYR A 3 4.13 0.73 7.43
C TYR A 3 4.74 -0.67 7.58
N LYS A 4 4.31 -1.58 6.70
CA LYS A 4 4.87 -2.93 6.58
C LYS A 4 5.50 -3.12 5.20
N SER A 5 6.28 -4.18 5.10
CA SER A 5 6.72 -4.74 3.82
C SER A 5 6.34 -6.22 3.76
N LEU A 6 6.15 -6.71 2.54
CA LEU A 6 5.88 -8.11 2.23
C LEU A 6 6.89 -8.57 1.19
N GLU A 7 7.45 -9.75 1.38
CA GLU A 7 8.41 -10.35 0.47
C GLU A 7 7.93 -11.75 0.08
N PHE A 8 8.02 -12.08 -1.20
CA PHE A 8 7.57 -13.36 -1.76
C PHE A 8 8.38 -13.74 -3.00
N LYS A 9 8.20 -14.97 -3.48
CA LYS A 9 8.70 -15.40 -4.79
C LYS A 9 7.56 -15.44 -5.78
N ASN A 10 7.76 -14.92 -6.99
CA ASN A 10 6.79 -14.99 -8.08
C ASN A 10 6.79 -16.39 -8.74
N VAL A 11 5.97 -16.58 -9.78
CA VAL A 11 5.84 -17.87 -10.49
C VAL A 11 7.13 -18.40 -11.11
N VAL A 12 8.10 -17.53 -11.40
CA VAL A 12 9.42 -17.92 -11.93
C VAL A 12 10.51 -18.00 -10.85
N GLY A 13 10.12 -17.90 -9.56
CA GLY A 13 11.04 -18.01 -8.42
C GLY A 13 11.83 -16.73 -8.12
N GLN A 14 11.58 -15.62 -8.84
CA GLN A 14 12.21 -14.33 -8.57
C GLN A 14 11.70 -13.75 -7.25
N LYS A 15 12.61 -13.18 -6.48
CA LYS A 15 12.32 -12.53 -5.21
C LYS A 15 11.73 -11.14 -5.46
N VAL A 16 10.55 -10.89 -4.90
CA VAL A 16 9.81 -9.63 -5.05
C VAL A 16 9.41 -9.11 -3.68
N LYS A 17 9.60 -7.81 -3.47
CA LYS A 17 9.27 -7.10 -2.23
C LYS A 17 8.29 -5.96 -2.51
N VAL A 18 7.24 -5.88 -1.72
CA VAL A 18 6.31 -4.75 -1.68
C VAL A 18 6.55 -3.99 -0.38
N ILE A 19 6.84 -2.69 -0.47
CA ILE A 19 7.16 -1.81 0.67
C ILE A 19 6.09 -0.74 0.86
N GLU A 20 6.15 -0.03 1.99
CA GLU A 20 5.25 1.09 2.33
C GLU A 20 3.76 0.70 2.35
N ILE A 21 3.45 -0.52 2.79
CA ILE A 21 2.07 -0.97 2.95
C ILE A 21 1.52 -0.33 4.23
N PRO A 22 0.48 0.54 4.15
CA PRO A 22 -0.07 1.20 5.33
C PRO A 22 -0.75 0.19 6.25
N VAL A 23 -0.43 0.24 7.54
CA VAL A 23 -1.11 -0.57 8.57
C VAL A 23 -2.32 0.19 9.06
N LEU A 24 -3.51 -0.31 8.71
CA LEU A 24 -4.79 0.26 9.14
C LEU A 24 -5.46 -0.64 10.17
N SER A 25 -6.16 -0.04 11.14
CA SER A 25 -7.10 -0.76 12.00
C SER A 25 -8.25 -1.32 11.15
N THR A 26 -8.81 -2.47 11.54
CA THR A 26 -9.98 -3.07 10.89
C THR A 26 -11.21 -2.17 10.91
N ASN A 27 -11.30 -1.25 11.86
CA ASN A 27 -12.38 -0.25 11.96
C ASN A 27 -12.15 0.97 11.04
N ASN A 28 -11.01 1.06 10.34
CA ASN A 28 -10.74 2.16 9.42
C ASN A 28 -11.55 1.96 8.12
N ARG A 29 -12.26 3.00 7.66
CA ARG A 29 -13.06 2.97 6.42
C ARG A 29 -12.28 2.54 5.16
N TYR A 30 -10.96 2.74 5.15
CA TYR A 30 -10.08 2.40 4.04
C TYR A 30 -9.44 1.01 4.15
N TYR A 31 -9.66 0.28 5.26
CA TYR A 31 -9.07 -1.03 5.51
C TYR A 31 -9.30 -2.00 4.35
N PHE A 32 -10.57 -2.15 3.93
CA PHE A 32 -10.95 -3.05 2.85
C PHE A 32 -10.37 -2.63 1.49
N MET A 33 -10.35 -1.32 1.20
CA MET A 33 -9.79 -0.79 -0.04
C MET A 33 -8.29 -1.08 -0.12
N VAL A 34 -7.54 -0.80 0.95
CA VAL A 34 -6.10 -1.08 1.04
C VAL A 34 -5.82 -2.56 0.87
N GLN A 35 -6.56 -3.43 1.57
CA GLN A 35 -6.37 -4.87 1.48
C GLN A 35 -6.66 -5.39 0.06
N SER A 36 -7.76 -4.95 -0.55
CA SER A 36 -8.12 -5.32 -1.93
C SER A 36 -7.06 -4.87 -2.92
N ARG A 37 -6.60 -3.62 -2.83
CA ARG A 37 -5.55 -3.07 -3.70
C ARG A 37 -4.21 -3.78 -3.53
N LEU A 38 -3.88 -4.18 -2.31
CA LEU A 38 -2.68 -4.96 -2.03
C LEU A 38 -2.75 -6.34 -2.69
N GLN A 39 -3.90 -7.03 -2.57
CA GLN A 39 -4.12 -8.31 -3.24
C GLN A 39 -4.00 -8.18 -4.77
N PHE A 40 -4.60 -7.14 -5.36
CA PHE A 40 -4.45 -6.87 -6.80
C PHE A 40 -3.00 -6.65 -7.22
N LEU A 41 -2.22 -5.87 -6.46
CA LEU A 41 -0.81 -5.65 -6.76
C LEU A 41 -0.01 -6.94 -6.63
N ILE A 42 -0.18 -7.70 -5.54
CA ILE A 42 0.55 -8.96 -5.33
C ILE A 42 0.24 -9.93 -6.46
N ASN A 43 -1.02 -10.09 -6.85
CA ASN A 43 -1.40 -10.99 -7.93
C ASN A 43 -0.76 -10.58 -9.27
N ALA A 44 -0.71 -9.29 -9.57
CA ALA A 44 -0.01 -8.80 -10.77
C ALA A 44 1.50 -9.10 -10.73
N LEU A 45 2.14 -8.85 -9.59
CA LEU A 45 3.58 -9.09 -9.41
C LEU A 45 3.96 -10.57 -9.35
N TYR A 46 3.03 -11.41 -8.89
CA TYR A 46 3.24 -12.85 -8.74
C TYR A 46 3.19 -13.59 -10.08
N ASN A 47 2.27 -13.23 -10.97
CA ASN A 47 2.01 -14.00 -12.19
C ASN A 47 2.95 -13.69 -13.37
N GLU A 48 3.81 -12.68 -13.24
CA GLU A 48 4.68 -12.24 -14.33
C GLU A 48 6.14 -12.07 -13.85
N PRO A 49 7.14 -12.31 -14.73
CA PRO A 49 8.52 -11.97 -14.43
C PRO A 49 8.66 -10.46 -14.23
N GLN A 50 9.39 -10.06 -13.19
CA GLN A 50 9.50 -8.67 -12.78
C GLN A 50 10.85 -8.09 -13.19
N THR A 51 10.85 -6.84 -13.65
CA THR A 51 12.08 -6.09 -13.96
C THR A 51 12.70 -5.45 -12.71
N LYS A 52 11.93 -5.36 -11.62
CA LYS A 52 12.35 -4.81 -10.34
C LYS A 52 12.09 -5.82 -9.24
N GLU A 53 12.93 -5.79 -8.21
CA GLU A 53 12.77 -6.62 -7.02
C GLU A 53 11.96 -5.92 -5.92
N SER A 54 11.75 -4.59 -6.02
CA SER A 54 11.08 -3.79 -4.98
C SER A 54 10.04 -2.83 -5.55
N TYR A 55 8.86 -2.78 -4.93
CA TYR A 55 7.70 -2.00 -5.36
C TYR A 55 7.09 -1.22 -4.19
N SER A 56 6.89 0.08 -4.34
CA SER A 56 6.17 0.90 -3.36
C SER A 56 4.67 0.76 -3.52
N PHE A 57 4.00 0.28 -2.48
CA PHE A 57 2.53 0.22 -2.44
C PHE A 57 1.92 1.62 -2.35
N ARG A 58 2.62 2.57 -1.73
CA ARG A 58 2.23 3.98 -1.67
C ARG A 58 2.18 4.60 -3.07
N ASP A 59 3.24 4.43 -3.87
CA ASP A 59 3.26 4.90 -5.26
C ASP A 59 2.21 4.22 -6.13
N TYR A 60 1.97 2.92 -5.91
CA TYR A 60 0.89 2.20 -6.58
C TYR A 60 -0.47 2.82 -6.26
N LEU A 61 -0.78 3.04 -4.98
CA LEU A 61 -2.07 3.64 -4.57
C LEU A 61 -2.24 5.05 -5.12
N LYS A 62 -1.20 5.89 -5.10
CA LYS A 62 -1.24 7.24 -5.66
C LYS A 62 -1.78 7.29 -7.10
N ARG A 63 -1.59 6.22 -7.88
CA ARG A 63 -2.05 6.08 -9.27
C ARG A 63 -3.38 5.37 -9.42
N LYS A 64 -3.89 4.70 -8.38
CA LYS A 64 -5.02 3.76 -8.46
C LYS A 64 -6.26 4.18 -7.68
N ILE A 65 -6.17 5.19 -6.83
CA ILE A 65 -7.32 5.74 -6.08
C ILE A 65 -7.42 7.25 -6.29
N LYS A 66 -8.55 7.83 -5.88
CA LYS A 66 -8.75 9.28 -5.96
C LYS A 66 -7.77 9.99 -5.02
N TRP A 67 -7.34 11.19 -5.40
CA TRP A 67 -6.38 11.96 -4.60
C TRP A 67 -6.85 12.19 -3.16
N GLY A 68 -8.14 12.52 -2.94
CA GLY A 68 -8.70 12.68 -1.59
C GLY A 68 -8.61 11.40 -0.74
N ASP A 69 -8.96 10.24 -1.30
CA ASP A 69 -8.83 8.96 -0.60
C ASP A 69 -7.37 8.63 -0.30
N TYR A 70 -6.46 8.92 -1.25
CA TYR A 70 -5.03 8.78 -1.03
C TYR A 70 -4.56 9.67 0.12
N GLN A 71 -5.07 10.91 0.18
CA GLN A 71 -4.68 11.81 1.22
C GLN A 71 -5.15 11.33 2.59
N ASP A 72 -6.40 10.91 2.69
CA ASP A 72 -6.96 10.40 3.94
C ASP A 72 -6.27 9.13 4.45
N VAL A 73 -5.76 8.29 3.55
CA VAL A 73 -4.99 7.08 3.92
C VAL A 73 -3.61 7.45 4.46
N PHE A 74 -2.92 8.43 3.89
CA PHE A 74 -1.49 8.66 4.16
C PHE A 74 -1.14 9.95 4.92
N TYR A 75 -2.05 10.92 5.04
CA TYR A 75 -1.81 12.23 5.69
C TYR A 75 -2.70 12.49 6.92
N THR A 76 -3.41 11.48 7.43
CA THR A 76 -4.37 11.63 8.55
C THR A 76 -3.71 12.09 9.87
N GLU A 77 -2.39 11.93 10.02
CA GLU A 77 -1.66 12.32 11.24
C GLU A 77 -1.15 13.78 11.25
N GLU A 78 -1.05 14.46 10.10
CA GLU A 78 -0.50 15.83 10.06
C GLU A 78 -1.52 16.91 10.43
N PHE A 79 -2.83 16.60 10.45
CA PHE A 79 -3.88 17.58 10.72
C PHE A 79 -4.46 17.56 12.14
N LYS A 80 -4.06 16.62 12.99
CA LYS A 80 -4.55 16.57 14.39
C LYS A 80 -3.78 17.48 15.36
N ASN A 81 -2.56 17.92 15.01
CA ASN A 81 -1.74 18.74 15.91
C ASN A 81 -1.90 20.26 15.72
N ASN A 82 -2.70 20.73 14.75
CA ASN A 82 -2.88 22.16 14.48
C ASN A 82 -4.30 22.68 14.77
N ALA A 83 -5.13 21.91 15.49
CA ALA A 83 -6.51 22.29 15.82
C ALA A 83 -6.81 22.24 17.34
N GLU A 84 -5.80 22.23 18.20
CA GLU A 84 -5.96 22.43 19.64
C GLU A 84 -5.12 23.63 20.10
N LEU A 85 -5.84 24.75 20.33
CA LEU A 85 -5.55 25.90 21.22
C LEU A 85 -4.31 26.77 20.99
#